data_AF-N1PZ84-F1
#
_entry.id   AF-N1PZ84-F1
#
_cell.length_a   1.000
_cell.length_b   1.000
_cell.length_c   1.000
_cell.angle_alpha   90.00
_cell.angle_beta   90.00
_cell.angle_gamma   90.00
#
_symmetry.space_group_name_H-M   'P 1'
#
loop_
_entity.id
_entity.type
_entity.pdbx_description
1 polymer ?
#
loop_
_entity_poly.entity_id
_entity_poly.type
_entity_poly.pdbx_seq_one_letter_code
_entity_poly.pdbx_strand_id
1 'polypeptide(L)'
;MASSQSYELLENGELAGDGDELALEELEEVTLAPNVKREFLESTQTTKRWPESGWRSLEDVRERWSTRLRPFCNLWTTCIILGVMLIVVLLLLVIKGFAGSYPQEDVLQYIDPLIGTGPGGHVFAGPTLPFGMAKPVADVRGEHMGGFASDRTPILGFSHLHDSGTGGSPSMGNLPIFLHPECSNINACRFSKGLRDTNYIPESVASRVGYFSIELVSGLRAEMAASERAALYRFSFTNATDLNPVILADGSDLPGSNGPRSLWKLEGVNWDDAYAAIVKDAEEQPKNWDVEGRGALDSWKNLGYIPYRDSTPGGLRTRSVSRTYEYAYNDFCIAEMANATNRREDYAKYTQRAGNWKNLIDWDLESMGFKGFPQPRLANSTFVFQNATLCSDLNNFDGCYLNPSGHETYEGSPWLYLFYVPHDMAGLVASLGGREAYLSRLHTLHNSGVLYMGDEQAFLTAFLYHYGGRPGLSAKETHRYIPSMFNDTIEGIPGNDDSGATGTFVFFSMLGIFPNAGQSVYFIIPPFFPSVSIKSSQTGKTATIRNVNFDPSYEKVYIQSARLNGRDYRKNWIDHSFFLEGGMLEFVLGTEESEWGTRDEDLPPSKSTGLFLGL
;
A
#
# COMPACT_ATOMS: atom_id res chain seq x y z
N MET A 1 -8.86 9.50 51.44
CA MET A 1 -8.21 8.17 51.43
C MET A 1 -8.98 7.30 50.46
N ALA A 2 -8.54 7.25 49.21
CA ALA A 2 -9.03 6.33 48.19
C ALA A 2 -7.77 5.80 47.51
N SER A 3 -7.56 4.48 47.58
CA SER A 3 -6.37 3.79 47.11
C SER A 3 -6.34 3.73 45.58
N SER A 4 -5.25 4.17 44.95
CA SER A 4 -4.95 3.84 43.56
C SER A 4 -4.51 2.38 43.49
N GLN A 5 -5.21 1.56 42.70
CA GLN A 5 -4.71 0.25 42.30
C GLN A 5 -4.15 0.36 40.88
N SER A 6 -2.86 0.08 40.73
CA SER A 6 -2.25 -0.22 39.44
C SER A 6 -2.39 -1.72 39.16
N TYR A 7 -2.81 -2.08 37.96
CA TYR A 7 -2.91 -3.46 37.50
C TYR A 7 -1.81 -3.72 36.47
N GLU A 8 -1.06 -4.80 36.67
CA GLU A 8 -0.11 -5.32 35.69
C GLU A 8 -0.86 -6.29 34.74
N LEU A 9 -0.69 -6.12 33.43
CA LEU A 9 -1.22 -7.05 32.43
C LEU A 9 -0.28 -8.25 32.32
N LEU A 10 -0.75 -9.43 32.72
CA LEU A 10 -0.07 -10.70 32.44
C LEU A 10 -0.44 -11.19 31.02
N GLU A 11 0.50 -11.91 30.38
CA GLU A 11 0.52 -12.35 28.96
C GLU A 11 -0.72 -13.11 28.44
N ASN A 12 -1.71 -13.38 29.30
CA ASN A 12 -2.86 -14.25 29.05
C ASN A 12 -4.22 -13.63 29.45
N GLY A 13 -4.28 -12.35 29.82
CA GLY A 13 -5.55 -11.60 29.88
C GLY A 13 -6.48 -11.91 31.05
N GLU A 14 -6.01 -12.50 32.15
CA GLU A 14 -6.76 -12.62 33.41
C GLU A 14 -6.14 -11.77 34.53
N LEU A 15 -6.98 -11.17 35.38
CA LEU A 15 -6.59 -10.30 36.50
C LEU A 15 -6.13 -11.14 37.71
N ALA A 16 -4.92 -10.90 38.21
CA ALA A 16 -4.42 -11.48 39.47
C ALA A 16 -4.83 -10.63 40.69
N GLY A 17 -5.26 -11.28 41.76
CA GLY A 17 -5.75 -10.64 43.00
C GLY A 17 -4.64 -10.19 43.97
N ASP A 18 -5.04 -9.24 44.83
CA ASP A 18 -4.33 -8.50 45.88
C ASP A 18 -3.01 -9.06 46.45
N GLY A 19 -2.00 -8.18 46.52
CA GLY A 19 -0.88 -8.32 47.46
C GLY A 19 0.34 -7.42 47.18
N ASP A 20 0.54 -6.46 48.08
CA ASP A 20 1.77 -5.69 48.40
C ASP A 20 2.12 -4.39 47.64
N GLU A 21 2.19 -3.32 48.44
CA GLU A 21 2.63 -1.94 48.17
C GLU A 21 4.11 -1.87 47.75
N LEU A 22 4.40 -1.21 46.62
CA LEU A 22 5.75 -0.76 46.26
C LEU A 22 5.75 0.73 45.94
N ALA A 23 6.70 1.44 46.54
CA ALA A 23 6.86 2.89 46.54
C ALA A 23 7.25 3.45 45.16
N LEU A 24 6.70 4.63 44.85
CA LEU A 24 6.97 5.43 43.65
C LEU A 24 8.33 6.14 43.77
N GLU A 25 9.28 5.79 42.90
CA GLU A 25 10.40 6.65 42.50
C GLU A 25 10.33 6.91 40.98
N GLU A 26 10.83 8.08 40.61
CA GLU A 26 10.74 8.82 39.34
C GLU A 26 10.83 7.97 38.05
N LEU A 27 9.88 8.19 37.12
CA LEU A 27 9.98 7.74 35.73
C LEU A 27 10.00 8.96 34.80
N GLU A 28 11.22 9.34 34.40
CA GLU A 28 11.51 10.17 33.23
C GLU A 28 11.07 9.49 31.93
N GLU A 29 10.85 10.30 30.89
CA GLU A 29 10.60 10.00 29.47
C GLU A 29 10.26 8.54 29.09
N VAL A 30 9.01 8.34 28.66
CA VAL A 30 8.53 7.09 28.04
C VAL A 30 9.26 6.85 26.71
N THR A 31 10.45 6.28 26.80
CA THR A 31 11.05 5.48 25.74
C THR A 31 10.13 4.29 25.46
N LEU A 32 9.92 3.97 24.18
CA LEU A 32 9.07 2.85 23.74
C LEU A 32 9.36 1.61 24.59
N ALA A 33 8.35 1.08 25.28
CA ALA A 33 8.47 -0.21 25.94
C ALA A 33 8.95 -1.23 24.88
N PRO A 34 10.08 -1.93 25.11
CA PRO A 34 10.67 -2.87 24.14
C PRO A 34 9.70 -3.91 23.58
N ASN A 35 8.59 -4.15 24.29
CA ASN A 35 7.53 -5.09 23.95
C ASN A 35 6.66 -4.60 22.78
N VAL A 36 6.29 -3.32 22.71
CA VAL A 36 5.45 -2.78 21.62
C VAL A 36 6.23 -2.76 20.30
N LYS A 37 7.51 -2.37 20.36
CA LYS A 37 8.43 -2.44 19.22
C LYS A 37 8.63 -3.87 18.75
N ARG A 38 8.79 -4.82 19.67
CA ARG A 38 8.91 -6.24 19.37
C ARG A 38 7.62 -6.79 18.75
N GLU A 39 6.44 -6.48 19.27
CA GLU A 39 5.15 -6.91 18.69
C GLU A 39 4.89 -6.28 17.31
N PHE A 40 5.29 -5.03 17.08
CA PHE A 40 5.23 -4.42 15.75
C PHE A 40 6.19 -5.12 14.76
N LEU A 41 7.44 -5.36 15.18
CA LEU A 41 8.42 -6.08 14.34
C LEU A 41 8.07 -7.57 14.16
N GLU A 42 7.41 -8.20 15.14
CA GLU A 42 6.93 -9.57 15.04
C GLU A 42 5.68 -9.65 14.16
N SER A 43 4.73 -8.74 14.27
CA SER A 43 3.54 -8.70 13.41
C SER A 43 3.88 -8.46 11.94
N THR A 44 4.92 -7.67 11.64
CA THR A 44 5.46 -7.54 10.27
C THR A 44 6.21 -8.78 9.78
N GLN A 45 6.60 -9.70 10.66
CA GLN A 45 7.39 -10.90 10.35
C GLN A 45 6.61 -12.22 10.43
N THR A 46 5.37 -12.23 10.93
CA THR A 46 4.64 -13.49 11.20
C THR A 46 3.72 -13.94 10.06
N THR A 47 4.29 -14.69 9.11
CA THR A 47 3.71 -15.99 8.71
C THR A 47 4.27 -17.07 9.64
N LYS A 48 3.91 -17.03 10.94
CA LYS A 48 4.26 -18.14 11.84
C LYS A 48 3.29 -19.30 11.58
N ARG A 49 3.78 -20.27 10.82
CA ARG A 49 3.34 -21.67 10.90
C ARG A 49 3.22 -22.07 12.36
N TRP A 50 2.07 -22.63 12.71
CA TRP A 50 1.95 -23.44 13.92
C TRP A 50 2.89 -24.65 13.77
N PRO A 51 3.80 -24.91 14.72
CA PRO A 51 4.45 -26.20 14.79
C PRO A 51 3.44 -27.20 15.35
N GLU A 52 3.00 -28.14 14.51
CA GLU A 52 2.44 -29.39 15.00
C GLU A 52 3.53 -30.13 15.80
N SER A 53 3.27 -30.32 17.08
CA SER A 53 3.87 -31.33 17.97
C SER A 53 5.35 -31.19 18.36
N GLY A 54 5.62 -31.39 19.65
CA GLY A 54 6.92 -31.88 20.12
C GLY A 54 7.55 -31.10 21.25
N TRP A 55 6.96 -31.16 22.45
CA TRP A 55 7.74 -31.00 23.68
C TRP A 55 8.77 -32.14 23.74
N ARG A 56 10.06 -31.81 23.61
CA ARG A 56 11.17 -32.64 24.12
C ARG A 56 12.19 -31.74 24.80
N SER A 57 12.41 -32.04 26.08
CA SER A 57 13.29 -31.35 27.00
C SER A 57 14.76 -31.40 26.56
N LEU A 58 15.46 -30.31 26.82
CA LEU A 58 16.91 -30.14 26.70
C LEU A 58 17.66 -30.84 27.85
N GLU A 59 17.42 -32.13 28.05
CA GLU A 59 18.17 -32.95 29.04
C GLU A 59 18.95 -34.13 28.42
N ASP A 60 18.88 -34.38 27.11
CA ASP A 60 19.39 -35.62 26.51
C ASP A 60 20.70 -35.51 25.69
N VAL A 61 21.53 -34.48 25.90
CA VAL A 61 22.83 -34.34 25.17
C VAL A 61 24.06 -34.47 26.09
N ARG A 62 23.88 -34.83 27.37
CA ARG A 62 25.01 -34.87 28.34
C ARG A 62 25.59 -36.25 28.65
N GLU A 63 25.38 -37.27 27.83
CA GLU A 63 26.10 -38.55 27.98
C GLU A 63 26.42 -39.19 26.63
N ARG A 64 27.50 -38.77 25.96
CA ARG A 64 28.14 -39.63 24.94
C ARG A 64 29.55 -39.27 24.48
N TRP A 65 30.40 -38.68 25.32
CA TRP A 65 31.84 -38.64 25.01
C TRP A 65 32.70 -38.75 26.26
N SER A 66 32.79 -39.96 26.81
CA SER A 66 33.99 -40.34 27.55
C SER A 66 34.28 -41.82 27.32
N THR A 67 35.30 -42.10 26.51
CA THR A 67 36.26 -43.18 26.76
C THR A 67 37.26 -43.25 25.60
N ARG A 68 38.52 -43.47 26.00
CA ARG A 68 39.73 -43.68 25.20
C ARG A 68 40.45 -42.44 24.72
N LEU A 69 41.33 -41.91 25.57
CA LEU A 69 42.70 -41.59 25.19
C LEU A 69 43.60 -41.80 26.42
N ARG A 70 44.57 -42.74 26.30
CA ARG A 70 45.63 -42.98 27.30
C ARG A 70 46.75 -41.94 27.11
N PRO A 71 47.52 -41.59 28.16
CA PRO A 71 48.52 -40.52 28.07
C PRO A 71 49.84 -41.06 27.52
N PHE A 72 50.38 -40.41 26.49
CA PHE A 72 51.82 -40.30 26.29
C PHE A 72 52.17 -38.82 26.41
N CYS A 73 52.54 -38.40 27.62
CA CYS A 73 53.06 -37.07 27.90
C CYS A 73 54.51 -36.98 27.41
N ASN A 74 54.73 -36.25 26.31
CA ASN A 74 56.02 -35.63 26.03
C ASN A 74 55.82 -34.10 26.05
N LEU A 75 56.75 -33.39 26.68
CA LEU A 75 56.71 -31.93 26.91
C LEU A 75 56.42 -31.11 25.62
N TRP A 76 56.77 -31.65 24.46
CA TRP A 76 56.58 -31.03 23.16
C TRP A 76 55.11 -30.97 22.71
N THR A 77 54.29 -31.97 23.07
CA THR A 77 52.88 -32.03 22.67
C THR A 77 52.04 -31.00 23.44
N THR A 78 52.39 -30.73 24.69
CA THR A 78 51.72 -29.75 25.54
C THR A 78 51.96 -28.32 25.05
N CYS A 79 53.18 -28.00 24.60
CA CYS A 79 53.50 -26.68 24.03
C CYS A 79 52.79 -26.43 22.69
N ILE A 80 52.65 -27.45 21.83
CA ILE A 80 51.93 -27.33 20.56
C ILE A 80 50.43 -27.14 20.80
N ILE A 81 49.83 -27.89 21.72
CA ILE A 81 48.41 -27.75 22.06
C ILE A 81 48.11 -26.37 22.66
N LEU A 82 48.98 -25.87 23.55
CA LEU A 82 48.84 -24.52 24.10
C LEU A 82 49.02 -23.42 23.05
N GLY A 83 49.97 -23.59 22.12
CA GLY A 83 50.16 -22.67 20.99
C GLY A 83 48.96 -22.64 20.04
N VAL A 84 48.40 -23.80 19.71
CA VAL A 84 47.19 -23.90 18.86
C VAL A 84 45.97 -23.32 19.59
N MET A 85 45.81 -23.59 20.89
CA MET A 85 44.72 -22.97 21.66
C MET A 85 44.87 -21.45 21.74
N LEU A 86 46.08 -20.91 21.92
CA LEU A 86 46.31 -19.48 21.94
C LEU A 86 45.99 -18.84 20.58
N ILE A 87 46.37 -19.48 19.47
CA ILE A 87 46.04 -19.02 18.12
C ILE A 87 44.52 -19.07 17.88
N VAL A 88 43.83 -20.12 18.32
CA VAL A 88 42.37 -20.23 18.22
C VAL A 88 41.67 -19.17 19.06
N VAL A 89 42.14 -18.90 20.29
CA VAL A 89 41.60 -17.82 21.14
C VAL A 89 41.85 -16.45 20.51
N LEU A 90 43.03 -16.20 19.96
CA LEU A 90 43.34 -14.95 19.26
C LEU A 90 42.49 -14.80 17.98
N LEU A 91 42.28 -15.87 17.21
CA LEU A 91 41.37 -15.86 16.06
C LEU A 91 39.92 -15.60 16.48
N LEU A 92 39.45 -16.21 17.57
CA LEU A 92 38.10 -15.97 18.10
C LEU A 92 37.93 -14.54 18.62
N LEU A 93 38.97 -13.95 19.22
CA LEU A 93 38.98 -12.55 19.65
C LEU A 93 39.00 -11.58 18.47
N VAL A 94 39.71 -11.91 17.39
CA VAL A 94 39.70 -11.14 16.13
C VAL A 94 38.34 -11.26 15.43
N ILE A 95 37.75 -12.46 15.36
CA ILE A 95 36.39 -12.66 14.81
C ILE A 95 35.34 -11.91 15.63
N LYS A 96 35.47 -11.87 16.97
CA LYS A 96 34.60 -11.04 17.83
C LYS A 96 34.86 -9.54 17.68
N GLY A 97 36.10 -9.13 17.41
CA GLY A 97 36.47 -7.73 17.16
C GLY A 97 35.99 -7.19 15.81
N PHE A 98 35.78 -8.07 14.82
CA PHE A 98 35.18 -7.72 13.52
C PHE A 98 33.65 -7.87 13.49
N ALA A 99 33.06 -8.63 14.43
CA ALA A 99 31.63 -8.60 14.70
C ALA A 99 31.30 -7.40 15.61
N GLY A 100 31.66 -6.20 15.16
CA GLY A 100 30.98 -5.01 15.67
C GLY A 100 29.51 -5.19 15.34
N SER A 101 28.68 -5.38 16.36
CA SER A 101 27.24 -5.23 16.21
C SER A 101 27.02 -3.80 15.71
N TYR A 102 26.76 -3.65 14.41
CA TYR A 102 26.14 -2.43 13.91
C TYR A 102 24.91 -2.22 14.80
N PRO A 103 24.75 -1.04 15.45
CA PRO A 103 23.51 -0.73 16.13
C PRO A 103 22.41 -1.01 15.11
N GLN A 104 21.49 -1.91 15.44
CA GLN A 104 20.33 -2.15 14.61
C GLN A 104 19.54 -0.84 14.63
N GLU A 105 19.78 0.03 13.63
CA GLU A 105 19.07 1.29 13.51
C GLU A 105 17.58 1.00 13.57
N ASP A 106 16.89 1.75 14.43
CA ASP A 106 15.46 1.58 14.60
C ASP A 106 14.75 2.16 13.39
N VAL A 107 14.50 1.33 12.38
CA VAL A 107 13.82 1.75 11.13
C VAL A 107 12.46 2.40 11.37
N LEU A 108 11.83 2.17 12.52
CA LEU A 108 10.56 2.79 12.89
C LEU A 108 10.68 4.31 13.14
N GLN A 109 11.89 4.81 13.40
CA GLN A 109 12.13 6.25 13.60
C GLN A 109 11.89 7.08 12.33
N TYR A 110 11.87 6.45 11.15
CA TYR A 110 11.63 7.10 9.87
C TYR A 110 10.14 7.18 9.50
N ILE A 111 9.25 6.57 10.29
CA ILE A 111 7.81 6.57 10.02
C ILE A 111 7.19 7.76 10.75
N ASP A 112 6.70 8.73 9.96
CA ASP A 112 5.89 9.85 10.43
C ASP A 112 4.43 9.68 9.97
N PRO A 113 3.50 9.30 10.86
CA PRO A 113 2.08 9.18 10.51
C PRO A 113 1.37 10.50 10.22
N LEU A 114 2.04 11.65 10.38
CA LEU A 114 1.50 12.97 10.03
C LEU A 114 1.68 13.31 8.55
N ILE A 115 2.51 12.58 7.79
CA ILE A 115 2.65 12.81 6.36
C ILE A 115 1.32 12.51 5.67
N GLY A 116 0.70 13.53 5.09
CA GLY A 116 -0.61 13.45 4.44
C GLY A 116 -1.80 13.79 5.33
N THR A 117 -1.58 14.29 6.55
CA THR A 117 -2.67 14.83 7.39
C THR A 117 -3.02 16.28 7.03
N GLY A 118 -2.24 16.92 6.16
CA GLY A 118 -2.62 18.18 5.53
C GLY A 118 -3.82 18.01 4.60
N PRO A 119 -4.37 19.13 4.07
CA PRO A 119 -5.58 19.09 3.26
C PRO A 119 -5.47 18.15 2.06
N GLY A 120 -6.47 17.27 1.89
CA GLY A 120 -6.65 16.41 0.73
C GLY A 120 -5.95 15.04 0.76
N GLY A 121 -5.17 14.73 1.80
CA GLY A 121 -4.46 13.44 1.93
C GLY A 121 -5.14 12.39 2.80
N HIS A 122 -6.00 12.83 3.73
CA HIS A 122 -6.93 12.00 4.51
C HIS A 122 -6.32 10.77 5.23
N VAL A 123 -5.01 10.75 5.49
CA VAL A 123 -4.33 9.62 6.13
C VAL A 123 -4.79 9.42 7.57
N PHE A 124 -4.70 8.19 8.06
CA PHE A 124 -4.88 7.89 9.48
C PHE A 124 -3.60 8.19 10.28
N ALA A 125 -3.68 9.15 11.20
CA ALA A 125 -2.53 9.61 12.00
C ALA A 125 -2.35 8.86 13.33
N GLY A 126 -3.30 8.01 13.74
CA GLY A 126 -3.29 7.38 15.06
C GLY A 126 -2.41 6.11 15.13
N PRO A 127 -2.25 5.52 16.33
CA PRO A 127 -1.57 4.25 16.49
C PRO A 127 -2.37 3.09 15.91
N THR A 128 -1.69 2.18 15.23
CA THR A 128 -2.25 0.87 14.88
C THR A 128 -1.12 -0.14 14.67
N LEU A 129 -1.41 -1.42 14.89
CA LEU A 129 -0.54 -2.50 14.42
C LEU A 129 -0.72 -2.67 12.91
N PRO A 130 0.23 -3.27 12.18
CA PRO A 130 0.03 -3.62 10.78
C PRO A 130 -1.28 -4.41 10.62
N PHE A 131 -2.20 -3.87 9.83
CA PHE A 131 -3.54 -4.44 9.59
C PHE A 131 -4.44 -4.55 10.85
N GLY A 132 -4.14 -3.80 11.92
CA GLY A 132 -4.93 -3.76 13.14
C GLY A 132 -6.35 -3.22 12.91
N MET A 133 -7.32 -3.77 13.63
CA MET A 133 -8.70 -3.27 13.64
C MET A 133 -8.81 -1.96 14.41
N ALA A 134 -8.19 -1.89 15.60
CA ALA A 134 -8.21 -0.69 16.42
C ALA A 134 -7.34 0.41 15.80
N LYS A 135 -7.96 1.58 15.62
CA LYS A 135 -7.36 2.76 15.01
C LYS A 135 -7.84 4.01 15.77
N PRO A 136 -7.42 4.19 17.03
CA PRO A 136 -7.87 5.32 17.83
C PRO A 136 -7.17 6.62 17.43
N VAL A 137 -7.91 7.71 17.28
CA VAL A 137 -7.36 9.06 17.06
C VAL A 137 -8.35 10.12 17.55
N ALA A 138 -7.98 11.39 17.46
CA ALA A 138 -8.88 12.52 17.71
C ALA A 138 -9.67 12.86 16.43
N ASP A 139 -10.98 13.03 16.56
CA ASP A 139 -11.86 13.31 15.42
C ASP A 139 -11.97 14.83 15.22
N VAL A 140 -11.44 15.35 14.11
CA VAL A 140 -11.57 16.77 13.75
C VAL A 140 -12.95 17.08 13.16
N ARG A 141 -13.32 18.37 13.11
CA ARG A 141 -14.58 18.81 12.49
C ARG A 141 -14.49 18.89 10.96
N GLY A 142 -13.31 19.20 10.42
CA GLY A 142 -13.07 19.39 9.00
C GLY A 142 -12.84 18.07 8.27
N GLU A 143 -11.61 17.76 7.88
CA GLU A 143 -11.25 16.57 7.11
C GLU A 143 -11.05 15.34 8.01
N HIS A 144 -12.14 14.66 8.36
CA HIS A 144 -12.17 13.59 9.37
C HIS A 144 -12.29 12.17 8.79
N MET A 145 -11.93 11.98 7.52
CA MET A 145 -11.98 10.68 6.84
C MET A 145 -11.02 9.68 7.52
N GLY A 146 -9.81 10.13 7.88
CA GLY A 146 -8.86 9.43 8.74
C GLY A 146 -9.02 9.73 10.23
N GLY A 147 -10.12 10.36 10.64
CA GLY A 147 -10.35 10.88 12.00
C GLY A 147 -9.69 12.24 12.24
N PHE A 148 -8.36 12.32 12.08
CA PHE A 148 -7.58 13.54 12.32
C PHE A 148 -6.99 14.13 11.04
N ALA A 149 -7.08 15.46 10.90
CA ALA A 149 -6.32 16.24 9.93
C ALA A 149 -5.68 17.48 10.58
N SER A 150 -4.59 17.96 10.01
CA SER A 150 -3.86 19.17 10.41
C SER A 150 -4.54 20.46 9.93
N ASP A 151 -5.86 20.44 9.76
CA ASP A 151 -6.69 21.53 9.21
C ASP A 151 -7.06 22.62 10.24
N ARG A 152 -6.61 22.46 11.49
CA ARG A 152 -6.83 23.36 12.63
C ARG A 152 -8.29 23.49 13.04
N THR A 153 -9.15 22.58 12.62
CA THR A 153 -10.54 22.58 13.04
C THR A 153 -10.72 21.96 14.44
N PRO A 154 -11.81 22.29 15.16
CA PRO A 154 -12.06 21.77 16.50
C PRO A 154 -12.14 20.24 16.56
N ILE A 155 -11.74 19.65 17.69
CA ILE A 155 -11.93 18.22 18.00
C ILE A 155 -13.35 17.98 18.50
N LEU A 156 -14.03 17.01 17.88
CA LEU A 156 -15.40 16.59 18.19
C LEU A 156 -15.47 15.43 19.22
N GLY A 157 -14.39 14.66 19.31
CA GLY A 157 -14.37 13.34 19.95
C GLY A 157 -13.03 12.65 19.81
N PHE A 158 -12.93 11.50 20.48
CA PHE A 158 -11.89 10.52 20.24
C PHE A 158 -12.57 9.19 19.97
N SER A 159 -12.43 8.64 18.78
CA SER A 159 -13.06 7.38 18.39
C SER A 159 -12.03 6.29 18.13
N HIS A 160 -12.50 5.06 17.91
CA HIS A 160 -11.68 3.83 18.02
C HIS A 160 -11.40 3.13 16.68
N LEU A 161 -12.08 3.54 15.60
CA LEU A 161 -12.08 2.90 14.29
C LEU A 161 -12.06 3.97 13.20
N HIS A 162 -11.14 3.83 12.24
CA HIS A 162 -10.98 4.74 11.11
C HIS A 162 -10.54 3.98 9.87
N ASP A 163 -10.79 4.54 8.69
CA ASP A 163 -10.11 4.14 7.47
C ASP A 163 -8.91 5.10 7.23
N SER A 164 -8.11 4.89 6.19
CA SER A 164 -6.97 5.77 5.86
C SER A 164 -7.04 6.16 4.38
N GLY A 165 -6.95 7.45 4.11
CA GLY A 165 -6.83 7.98 2.76
C GLY A 165 -8.10 7.95 1.93
N THR A 166 -9.28 7.67 2.48
CA THR A 166 -10.52 7.60 1.69
C THR A 166 -11.05 9.00 1.37
N GLY A 167 -11.43 9.25 0.12
CA GLY A 167 -12.20 10.44 -0.26
C GLY A 167 -13.69 10.38 0.13
N GLY A 168 -14.39 11.51 -0.02
CA GLY A 168 -15.85 11.57 0.14
C GLY A 168 -16.30 11.84 1.58
N SER A 169 -17.26 11.07 2.09
CA SER A 169 -17.73 11.19 3.49
C SER A 169 -17.00 10.18 4.37
N PRO A 170 -16.76 10.47 5.65
CA PRO A 170 -16.20 9.47 6.58
C PRO A 170 -17.08 8.22 6.62
N SER A 171 -16.43 7.06 6.57
CA SER A 171 -17.07 5.73 6.71
C SER A 171 -17.07 5.24 8.17
N MET A 172 -16.19 5.80 8.99
CA MET A 172 -15.89 5.39 10.37
C MET A 172 -15.84 6.63 11.29
N GLY A 173 -15.15 6.58 12.44
CA GLY A 173 -15.28 7.59 13.50
C GLY A 173 -16.33 7.23 14.55
N ASN A 174 -16.72 5.95 14.60
CA ASN A 174 -17.88 5.48 15.33
C ASN A 174 -17.64 5.43 16.85
N LEU A 175 -18.71 5.66 17.61
CA LEU A 175 -18.73 5.60 19.07
C LEU A 175 -17.68 6.50 19.75
N PRO A 176 -17.57 7.79 19.39
CA PRO A 176 -16.56 8.66 19.98
C PRO A 176 -16.79 8.86 21.48
N ILE A 177 -15.70 8.88 22.22
CA ILE A 177 -15.68 9.32 23.61
C ILE A 177 -15.25 10.79 23.69
N PHE A 178 -15.81 11.53 24.63
CA PHE A 178 -15.39 12.91 24.93
C PHE A 178 -15.37 13.16 26.43
N LEU A 179 -14.35 13.86 26.91
CA LEU A 179 -14.17 14.14 28.33
C LEU A 179 -14.42 15.61 28.62
N HIS A 180 -15.28 15.88 29.60
CA HIS A 180 -15.50 17.22 30.12
C HIS A 180 -14.69 17.42 31.41
N PRO A 181 -13.57 18.16 31.38
CA PRO A 181 -12.72 18.39 32.56
C PRO A 181 -13.45 19.05 33.72
N GLU A 182 -14.34 20.01 33.42
CA GLU A 182 -15.03 20.85 34.40
C GLU A 182 -16.55 20.70 34.25
N CYS A 183 -17.08 19.52 34.62
CA CYS A 183 -18.50 19.21 34.57
C CYS A 183 -19.09 19.08 35.99
N SER A 184 -19.01 20.15 36.78
CA SER A 184 -19.51 20.17 38.16
C SER A 184 -21.04 20.02 38.26
N ASN A 185 -21.77 20.37 37.19
CA ASN A 185 -23.20 20.14 37.06
C ASN A 185 -23.48 19.53 35.69
N ILE A 186 -23.91 18.26 35.67
CA ILE A 186 -24.18 17.50 34.44
C ILE A 186 -25.17 18.21 33.51
N ASN A 187 -26.12 18.99 34.05
CA ASN A 187 -27.11 19.71 33.25
C ASN A 187 -26.54 20.95 32.54
N ALA A 188 -25.36 21.44 32.94
CA ALA A 188 -24.68 22.56 32.31
C ALA A 188 -23.67 22.13 31.25
N CYS A 189 -23.40 20.82 31.13
CA CYS A 189 -22.39 20.28 30.23
C CYS A 189 -22.93 20.20 28.80
N ARG A 190 -22.07 20.55 27.85
CA ARG A 190 -22.41 20.60 26.44
C ARG A 190 -22.13 19.23 25.82
N PHE A 191 -23.17 18.43 25.62
CA PHE A 191 -22.99 17.05 25.11
C PHE A 191 -23.15 16.91 23.60
N SER A 192 -23.83 17.85 22.92
CA SER A 192 -24.03 17.74 21.47
C SER A 192 -22.70 17.99 20.72
N LYS A 193 -22.46 17.21 19.66
CA LYS A 193 -21.26 17.31 18.78
C LYS A 193 -20.93 18.78 18.43
N GLY A 194 -21.97 19.57 18.10
CA GLY A 194 -21.83 20.97 17.71
C GLY A 194 -21.48 21.97 18.83
N LEU A 195 -21.62 21.59 20.11
CA LEU A 195 -21.40 22.48 21.26
C LEU A 195 -20.26 22.04 22.17
N ARG A 196 -19.86 20.76 22.09
CA ARG A 196 -18.81 20.15 22.92
C ARG A 196 -17.41 20.30 22.34
N ASP A 197 -17.32 20.68 21.08
CA ASP A 197 -16.07 20.74 20.36
C ASP A 197 -15.11 21.76 20.96
N THR A 198 -13.83 21.50 20.78
CA THR A 198 -12.80 22.36 21.34
C THR A 198 -11.59 22.39 20.44
N ASN A 199 -10.97 23.57 20.32
CA ASN A 199 -9.75 23.71 19.56
C ASN A 199 -8.62 22.92 20.23
N TYR A 200 -7.77 22.32 19.43
CA TYR A 200 -6.51 21.75 19.88
C TYR A 200 -5.36 22.76 19.76
N ILE A 201 -4.26 22.50 20.45
CA ILE A 201 -3.01 23.25 20.33
C ILE A 201 -2.20 22.60 19.21
N PRO A 202 -2.01 23.23 18.04
CA PRO A 202 -1.41 22.56 16.88
C PRO A 202 -0.03 21.96 17.16
N GLU A 203 0.80 22.66 17.92
CA GLU A 203 2.17 22.24 18.27
C GLU A 203 2.21 21.07 19.27
N SER A 204 1.06 20.69 19.85
CA SER A 204 0.97 19.57 20.79
C SER A 204 0.75 18.22 20.12
N VAL A 205 0.41 18.21 18.84
CA VAL A 205 0.15 16.97 18.09
C VAL A 205 1.47 16.22 17.95
N ALA A 206 1.49 14.99 18.45
CA ALA A 206 2.62 14.09 18.28
C ALA A 206 2.11 12.73 17.82
N SER A 207 2.65 12.24 16.71
CA SER A 207 2.37 10.90 16.21
C SER A 207 3.67 10.15 15.92
N ARG A 208 3.68 8.86 16.21
CA ARG A 208 4.73 7.90 15.86
C ARG A 208 4.15 6.49 15.87
N VAL A 209 4.89 5.51 15.38
CA VAL A 209 4.47 4.11 15.42
C VAL A 209 4.03 3.71 16.84
N GLY A 210 2.76 3.30 16.96
CA GLY A 210 2.17 2.84 18.21
C GLY A 210 1.75 3.93 19.20
N TYR A 211 1.84 5.23 18.87
CA TYR A 211 1.45 6.31 19.76
C TYR A 211 0.91 7.56 19.04
N PHE A 212 -0.17 8.13 19.57
CA PHE A 212 -0.66 9.46 19.18
C PHE A 212 -1.02 10.27 20.42
N SER A 213 -0.75 11.58 20.40
CA SER A 213 -1.21 12.50 21.44
C SER A 213 -1.55 13.88 20.92
N ILE A 214 -2.45 14.55 21.65
CA ILE A 214 -2.92 15.90 21.35
C ILE A 214 -3.37 16.61 22.64
N GLU A 215 -3.14 17.91 22.71
CA GLU A 215 -3.62 18.78 23.79
C GLU A 215 -4.70 19.73 23.29
N LEU A 216 -5.75 19.87 24.09
CA LEU A 216 -6.90 20.73 23.82
C LEU A 216 -6.78 22.02 24.62
N VAL A 217 -7.33 23.12 24.09
CA VAL A 217 -7.36 24.43 24.77
C VAL A 217 -8.12 24.36 26.11
N SER A 218 -8.97 23.35 26.29
CA SER A 218 -9.63 23.03 27.57
C SER A 218 -8.68 22.54 28.67
N GLY A 219 -7.40 22.31 28.37
CA GLY A 219 -6.42 21.71 29.30
C GLY A 219 -6.47 20.18 29.36
N LEU A 220 -7.26 19.54 28.48
CA LEU A 220 -7.29 18.10 28.31
C LEU A 220 -6.17 17.66 27.36
N ARG A 221 -5.26 16.81 27.85
CA ARG A 221 -4.30 16.06 27.03
C ARG A 221 -4.81 14.64 26.83
N ALA A 222 -4.89 14.20 25.58
CA ALA A 222 -5.28 12.84 25.21
C ALA A 222 -4.09 12.12 24.59
N GLU A 223 -3.86 10.89 25.03
CA GLU A 223 -2.82 10.00 24.53
C GLU A 223 -3.43 8.64 24.21
N MET A 224 -3.00 8.04 23.11
CA MET A 224 -3.61 6.84 22.54
C MET A 224 -2.55 5.82 22.16
N ALA A 225 -2.88 4.55 22.41
CA ALA A 225 -2.15 3.38 21.92
C ALA A 225 -3.16 2.32 21.46
N ALA A 226 -2.72 1.34 20.67
CA ALA A 226 -3.58 0.30 20.12
C ALA A 226 -2.92 -1.08 20.14
N SER A 227 -3.74 -2.09 20.40
CA SER A 227 -3.47 -3.49 20.07
C SER A 227 -4.20 -3.86 18.77
N GLU A 228 -4.25 -5.15 18.40
CA GLU A 228 -4.99 -5.58 17.21
C GLU A 228 -6.47 -5.16 17.23
N ARG A 229 -7.13 -5.13 18.39
CA ARG A 229 -8.59 -4.94 18.52
C ARG A 229 -9.04 -4.06 19.69
N ALA A 230 -8.11 -3.56 20.48
CA ALA A 230 -8.41 -2.67 21.61
C ALA A 230 -7.60 -1.38 21.51
N ALA A 231 -8.22 -0.27 21.87
CA ALA A 231 -7.59 1.03 22.03
C ALA A 231 -7.40 1.33 23.52
N LEU A 232 -6.25 1.90 23.88
CA LEU A 232 -5.95 2.40 25.20
C LEU A 232 -5.88 3.93 25.14
N TYR A 233 -6.63 4.60 26.00
CA TYR A 233 -6.62 6.06 26.14
C TYR A 233 -6.08 6.45 27.50
N ARG A 234 -5.21 7.46 27.53
CA ARG A 234 -4.81 8.16 28.75
C ARG A 234 -5.20 9.62 28.60
N PHE A 235 -5.99 10.11 29.54
CA PHE A 235 -6.42 11.50 29.59
C PHE A 235 -5.83 12.18 30.83
N SER A 236 -5.15 13.30 30.61
CA SER A 236 -4.53 14.11 31.67
C SER A 236 -5.09 15.53 31.62
N PHE A 237 -5.19 16.19 32.77
CA PHE A 237 -5.77 17.51 32.90
C PHE A 237 -4.78 18.46 33.58
N THR A 238 -4.37 19.52 32.90
CA THR A 238 -3.30 20.42 33.38
C THR A 238 -3.78 21.54 34.30
N ASN A 239 -5.08 21.87 34.27
CA ASN A 239 -5.65 23.02 35.00
C ASN A 239 -6.67 22.65 36.09
N ALA A 240 -6.89 21.36 36.38
CA ALA A 240 -7.93 20.92 37.30
C ALA A 240 -7.40 20.74 38.73
N THR A 241 -7.97 21.48 39.68
CA THR A 241 -7.67 21.37 41.12
C THR A 241 -8.61 20.42 41.88
N ASP A 242 -9.78 20.12 41.31
CA ASP A 242 -10.76 19.15 41.81
C ASP A 242 -11.37 18.39 40.61
N LEU A 243 -10.86 17.19 40.33
CA LEU A 243 -11.18 16.42 39.13
C LEU A 243 -12.47 15.61 39.31
N ASN A 244 -13.56 16.04 38.67
CA ASN A 244 -14.78 15.24 38.49
C ASN A 244 -15.13 15.14 36.99
N PRO A 245 -14.27 14.50 36.17
CA PRO A 245 -14.48 14.45 34.73
C PRO A 245 -15.71 13.60 34.38
N VAL A 246 -16.54 14.12 33.48
CA VAL A 246 -17.63 13.34 32.89
C VAL A 246 -17.20 12.85 31.51
N ILE A 247 -17.30 11.54 31.31
CA ILE A 247 -17.06 10.90 30.01
C ILE A 247 -18.39 10.72 29.31
N LEU A 248 -18.51 11.28 28.11
CA LEU A 248 -19.59 11.00 27.18
C LEU A 248 -19.14 9.86 26.26
N ALA A 249 -19.91 8.78 26.18
CA ALA A 249 -19.83 7.82 25.10
C ALA A 249 -20.98 8.09 24.13
N ASP A 250 -20.65 8.53 22.91
CA ASP A 250 -21.65 8.98 21.94
C ASP A 250 -22.16 7.79 21.11
N GLY A 251 -23.46 7.50 21.19
CA GLY A 251 -24.10 6.45 20.39
C GLY A 251 -24.44 6.86 18.95
N SER A 252 -24.11 8.08 18.53
CA SER A 252 -24.36 8.54 17.16
C SER A 252 -23.29 8.01 16.20
N ASP A 253 -23.51 6.79 15.69
CA ASP A 253 -23.07 6.33 14.35
C ASP A 253 -23.47 4.87 14.07
N LEU A 254 -24.78 4.59 14.17
CA LEU A 254 -25.37 3.33 13.71
C LEU A 254 -26.23 3.39 12.42
N PRO A 255 -26.11 4.34 11.47
CA PRO A 255 -26.76 4.17 10.18
C PRO A 255 -25.83 3.54 9.15
N GLY A 256 -25.98 2.23 8.92
CA GLY A 256 -25.68 1.62 7.61
C GLY A 256 -24.25 1.14 7.34
N SER A 257 -23.47 0.74 8.35
CA SER A 257 -22.11 0.22 8.13
C SER A 257 -22.10 -1.10 7.33
N ASN A 258 -21.79 -0.99 6.04
CA ASN A 258 -21.09 -2.03 5.29
C ASN A 258 -19.63 -1.60 5.23
N GLY A 259 -18.87 -1.85 6.30
CA GLY A 259 -17.43 -1.60 6.29
C GLY A 259 -16.72 -2.42 5.22
N PRO A 260 -15.55 -1.98 4.74
CA PRO A 260 -14.73 -2.75 3.81
C PRO A 260 -14.40 -4.12 4.42
N ARG A 261 -14.74 -5.19 3.69
CA ARG A 261 -14.40 -6.57 4.07
C ARG A 261 -13.15 -6.99 3.32
N SER A 262 -11.99 -6.65 3.85
CA SER A 262 -10.71 -7.25 3.43
C SER A 262 -10.21 -8.16 4.55
N LEU A 263 -10.78 -9.36 4.60
CA LEU A 263 -10.24 -10.46 5.42
C LEU A 263 -9.18 -11.17 4.60
N TRP A 264 -7.91 -11.07 4.98
CA TRP A 264 -6.89 -11.98 4.46
C TRP A 264 -5.93 -12.50 5.54
N LYS A 265 -5.92 -13.83 5.63
CA LYS A 265 -4.79 -14.64 6.08
C LYS A 265 -4.71 -15.78 5.06
N LEU A 266 -3.80 -15.69 4.08
CA LEU A 266 -3.70 -16.70 3.02
C LEU A 266 -2.68 -17.79 3.34
N GLU A 267 -3.05 -18.62 4.33
CA GLU A 267 -2.88 -20.07 4.23
C GLU A 267 -4.30 -20.65 4.18
N GLY A 268 -4.64 -21.45 3.16
CA GLY A 268 -5.93 -22.16 3.10
C GLY A 268 -7.04 -21.58 2.21
N VAL A 269 -6.76 -20.76 1.20
CA VAL A 269 -7.78 -20.45 0.18
C VAL A 269 -8.09 -21.66 -0.67
N ASN A 270 -9.37 -22.00 -0.73
CA ASN A 270 -9.90 -22.90 -1.74
C ASN A 270 -9.97 -22.15 -3.09
N TRP A 271 -9.04 -22.47 -3.99
CA TRP A 271 -8.95 -21.82 -5.30
C TRP A 271 -10.18 -22.04 -6.19
N ASP A 272 -10.94 -23.11 -5.96
CA ASP A 272 -12.21 -23.33 -6.66
C ASP A 272 -13.29 -22.35 -6.19
N ASP A 273 -13.37 -22.09 -4.87
CA ASP A 273 -14.32 -21.12 -4.32
C ASP A 273 -13.92 -19.68 -4.71
N ALA A 274 -12.62 -19.36 -4.68
CA ALA A 274 -12.11 -18.07 -5.13
C ALA A 274 -12.42 -17.83 -6.61
N TYR A 275 -12.18 -18.83 -7.46
CA TYR A 275 -12.52 -18.76 -8.88
C TYR A 275 -14.03 -18.62 -9.09
N ALA A 276 -14.85 -19.38 -8.38
CA ALA A 276 -16.30 -19.30 -8.46
C ALA A 276 -16.84 -17.92 -8.05
N ALA A 277 -16.27 -17.30 -7.01
CA ALA A 277 -16.64 -15.96 -6.57
C ALA A 277 -16.32 -14.89 -7.63
N ILE A 278 -15.15 -14.98 -8.26
CA ILE A 278 -14.74 -14.03 -9.31
C ILE A 278 -15.56 -14.23 -10.59
N VAL A 279 -15.87 -15.48 -10.97
CA VAL A 279 -16.78 -15.76 -12.10
C VAL A 279 -18.18 -15.23 -11.81
N LYS A 280 -18.69 -15.40 -10.58
CA LYS A 280 -19.97 -14.82 -10.16
C LYS A 280 -19.97 -13.30 -10.36
N ASP A 281 -18.92 -12.61 -9.95
CA ASP A 281 -18.76 -11.16 -10.15
C ASP A 281 -18.86 -10.75 -11.64
N ALA A 282 -18.24 -11.54 -12.51
CA ALA A 282 -18.22 -11.30 -13.95
C ALA A 282 -19.50 -11.71 -14.69
N GLU A 283 -20.32 -12.59 -14.10
CA GLU A 283 -21.45 -13.23 -14.77
C GLU A 283 -22.81 -12.91 -14.16
N GLU A 284 -22.88 -12.54 -12.87
CA GLU A 284 -24.11 -12.26 -12.15
C GLU A 284 -24.15 -10.81 -11.68
N GLN A 285 -25.14 -10.06 -12.15
CA GLN A 285 -25.28 -8.67 -11.78
C GLN A 285 -25.87 -8.54 -10.36
N PRO A 286 -25.25 -7.76 -9.45
CA PRO A 286 -25.81 -7.51 -8.13
C PRO A 286 -26.95 -6.50 -8.17
N LYS A 287 -27.69 -6.42 -7.06
CA LYS A 287 -28.84 -5.50 -6.93
C LYS A 287 -28.42 -4.04 -6.93
N ASN A 288 -27.30 -3.74 -6.26
CA ASN A 288 -26.70 -2.42 -6.24
C ASN A 288 -25.26 -2.52 -6.73
N TRP A 289 -25.04 -2.28 -8.02
CA TRP A 289 -23.72 -2.36 -8.62
C TRP A 289 -22.93 -1.05 -8.54
N ASP A 290 -23.44 -0.02 -7.86
CA ASP A 290 -22.63 1.15 -7.49
C ASP A 290 -21.66 0.84 -6.34
N VAL A 291 -21.89 -0.25 -5.59
CA VAL A 291 -21.09 -0.63 -4.41
C VAL A 291 -20.43 -2.00 -4.51
N GLU A 292 -20.97 -2.92 -5.31
CA GLU A 292 -20.45 -4.28 -5.43
C GLU A 292 -20.58 -4.83 -6.86
N GLY A 293 -19.63 -5.66 -7.27
CA GLY A 293 -19.58 -6.35 -8.56
C GLY A 293 -19.86 -5.50 -9.80
N ARG A 294 -20.43 -6.13 -10.83
CA ARG A 294 -20.52 -5.54 -12.17
C ARG A 294 -21.96 -5.26 -12.58
N GLY A 295 -22.24 -4.01 -12.93
CA GLY A 295 -23.48 -3.61 -13.59
C GLY A 295 -23.44 -3.77 -15.11
N ALA A 296 -24.62 -3.70 -15.74
CA ALA A 296 -24.83 -3.71 -17.19
C ALA A 296 -24.23 -4.94 -17.88
N LEU A 297 -24.27 -6.10 -17.21
CA LEU A 297 -23.67 -7.34 -17.70
C LEU A 297 -24.35 -7.91 -18.95
N ASP A 298 -25.66 -7.73 -19.11
CA ASP A 298 -26.35 -8.14 -20.34
C ASP A 298 -25.77 -7.40 -21.56
N SER A 299 -25.55 -6.09 -21.43
CA SER A 299 -24.92 -5.28 -22.48
C SER A 299 -23.45 -5.66 -22.67
N TRP A 300 -22.68 -5.83 -21.59
CA TRP A 300 -21.29 -6.29 -21.67
C TRP A 300 -21.14 -7.58 -22.48
N LYS A 301 -21.97 -8.58 -22.19
CA LYS A 301 -21.90 -9.91 -22.82
C LYS A 301 -22.35 -9.90 -24.28
N ASN A 302 -23.36 -9.09 -24.62
CA ASN A 302 -23.95 -9.08 -25.95
C ASN A 302 -23.31 -8.07 -26.92
N LEU A 303 -22.80 -6.95 -26.41
CA LEU A 303 -22.25 -5.86 -27.22
C LEU A 303 -20.72 -5.77 -27.14
N GLY A 304 -20.11 -6.32 -26.08
CA GLY A 304 -18.68 -6.20 -25.82
C GLY A 304 -18.26 -4.80 -25.33
N TYR A 305 -19.19 -3.99 -24.83
CA TYR A 305 -18.93 -2.72 -24.14
C TYR A 305 -20.15 -2.33 -23.31
N ILE A 306 -19.98 -1.40 -22.37
CA ILE A 306 -21.09 -0.78 -21.64
C ILE A 306 -21.60 0.42 -22.46
N PRO A 307 -22.88 0.46 -22.85
CA PRO A 307 -23.41 1.57 -23.61
C PRO A 307 -23.60 2.86 -22.80
N TYR A 308 -23.47 4.00 -23.49
CA TYR A 308 -23.95 5.27 -22.97
C TYR A 308 -25.45 5.22 -22.71
N ARG A 309 -25.89 5.70 -21.54
CA ARG A 309 -27.29 5.66 -21.07
C ARG A 309 -27.89 4.25 -21.06
N ASP A 310 -27.09 3.25 -20.74
CA ASP A 310 -27.57 1.90 -20.52
C ASP A 310 -28.76 1.90 -19.53
N SER A 311 -29.84 1.21 -19.90
CA SER A 311 -31.09 1.24 -19.13
C SER A 311 -31.12 0.26 -17.96
N THR A 312 -30.09 -0.56 -17.79
CA THR A 312 -30.01 -1.61 -16.78
C THR A 312 -30.21 -1.03 -15.37
N PRO A 313 -31.15 -1.57 -14.57
CA PRO A 313 -31.37 -1.09 -13.21
C PRO A 313 -30.22 -1.50 -12.27
N GLY A 314 -30.17 -0.88 -11.09
CA GLY A 314 -29.27 -1.28 -10.00
C GLY A 314 -28.03 -0.42 -9.83
N GLY A 315 -27.85 0.65 -10.61
CA GLY A 315 -26.76 1.59 -10.38
C GLY A 315 -26.76 2.79 -11.33
N LEU A 316 -25.78 3.68 -11.18
CA LEU A 316 -25.62 4.92 -11.91
C LEU A 316 -25.21 4.70 -13.36
N ARG A 317 -25.94 5.32 -14.29
CA ARG A 317 -25.82 5.14 -15.75
C ARG A 317 -24.70 5.94 -16.42
N THR A 318 -23.64 6.22 -15.67
CA THR A 318 -22.45 7.00 -16.08
C THR A 318 -21.24 6.07 -16.16
N ARG A 319 -20.06 6.61 -16.52
CA ARG A 319 -18.77 5.90 -16.49
C ARG A 319 -18.71 4.68 -17.42
N SER A 320 -19.45 4.71 -18.53
CA SER A 320 -19.51 3.59 -19.47
C SER A 320 -18.15 3.26 -20.13
N VAL A 321 -17.30 4.26 -20.33
CA VAL A 321 -15.95 4.10 -20.88
C VAL A 321 -15.03 3.43 -19.89
N SER A 322 -14.87 3.98 -18.68
CA SER A 322 -13.97 3.42 -17.66
C SER A 322 -14.35 1.99 -17.29
N ARG A 323 -15.65 1.74 -17.05
CA ARG A 323 -16.16 0.39 -16.75
C ARG A 323 -15.88 -0.61 -17.87
N THR A 324 -15.97 -0.20 -19.14
CA THR A 324 -15.63 -1.08 -20.27
C THR A 324 -14.14 -1.45 -20.29
N TYR A 325 -13.26 -0.49 -20.02
CA TYR A 325 -11.81 -0.71 -19.95
C TYR A 325 -11.43 -1.60 -18.76
N GLU A 326 -11.96 -1.29 -17.58
CA GLU A 326 -11.72 -2.07 -16.36
C GLU A 326 -12.30 -3.49 -16.44
N TYR A 327 -13.51 -3.66 -16.99
CA TYR A 327 -14.07 -5.00 -17.18
C TYR A 327 -13.24 -5.84 -18.16
N ALA A 328 -12.66 -5.22 -19.19
CA ALA A 328 -11.77 -5.92 -20.11
C ALA A 328 -10.51 -6.42 -19.39
N TYR A 329 -9.92 -5.59 -18.53
CA TYR A 329 -8.77 -6.00 -17.72
C TYR A 329 -9.15 -7.04 -16.65
N ASN A 330 -10.29 -6.88 -15.98
CA ASN A 330 -10.77 -7.87 -15.02
C ASN A 330 -11.02 -9.22 -15.69
N ASP A 331 -11.59 -9.25 -16.90
CA ASP A 331 -11.73 -10.48 -17.68
C ASP A 331 -10.36 -11.09 -18.06
N PHE A 332 -9.33 -10.28 -18.31
CA PHE A 332 -7.97 -10.82 -18.46
C PHE A 332 -7.48 -11.53 -17.18
N CYS A 333 -7.68 -10.94 -16.01
CA CYS A 333 -7.31 -11.60 -14.74
C CYS A 333 -8.04 -12.94 -14.53
N ILE A 334 -9.32 -13.03 -14.93
CA ILE A 334 -10.07 -14.30 -14.90
C ILE A 334 -9.47 -15.31 -15.88
N ALA A 335 -9.07 -14.86 -17.07
CA ALA A 335 -8.41 -15.72 -18.04
C ALA A 335 -7.10 -16.30 -17.48
N GLU A 336 -6.27 -15.49 -16.82
CA GLU A 336 -5.02 -15.98 -16.21
C GLU A 336 -5.29 -17.04 -15.12
N MET A 337 -6.27 -16.81 -14.25
CA MET A 337 -6.67 -17.81 -13.25
C MET A 337 -7.25 -19.08 -13.91
N ALA A 338 -8.05 -18.94 -14.96
CA ALA A 338 -8.63 -20.06 -15.70
C ALA A 338 -7.53 -20.89 -16.37
N ASN A 339 -6.50 -20.25 -16.93
CA ASN A 339 -5.34 -20.91 -17.52
C ASN A 339 -4.54 -21.68 -16.46
N ALA A 340 -4.20 -21.03 -15.35
CA ALA A 340 -3.46 -21.62 -14.24
C ALA A 340 -4.17 -22.84 -13.62
N THR A 341 -5.50 -22.88 -13.72
CA THR A 341 -6.33 -23.96 -13.18
C THR A 341 -6.94 -24.89 -14.24
N ASN A 342 -6.43 -24.84 -15.48
CA ASN A 342 -6.79 -25.71 -16.61
C ASN A 342 -8.30 -25.67 -17.02
N ARG A 343 -8.94 -24.50 -16.88
CA ARG A 343 -10.32 -24.21 -17.29
C ARG A 343 -10.36 -23.62 -18.70
N ARG A 344 -10.16 -24.46 -19.71
CA ARG A 344 -9.89 -24.04 -21.10
C ARG A 344 -11.01 -23.23 -21.75
N GLU A 345 -12.27 -23.56 -21.50
CA GLU A 345 -13.41 -22.85 -22.09
C GLU A 345 -13.53 -21.42 -21.54
N ASP A 346 -13.38 -21.28 -20.22
CA ASP A 346 -13.37 -19.99 -19.57
C ASP A 346 -12.15 -19.16 -20.00
N TYR A 347 -10.96 -19.78 -20.08
CA TYR A 347 -9.77 -19.10 -20.62
C TYR A 347 -10.04 -18.50 -22.00
N ALA A 348 -10.61 -19.26 -22.93
CA ALA A 348 -10.94 -18.77 -24.27
C ALA A 348 -11.98 -17.62 -24.23
N LYS A 349 -13.06 -17.80 -23.45
CA LYS A 349 -14.13 -16.79 -23.29
C LYS A 349 -13.59 -15.48 -22.73
N TYR A 350 -12.87 -15.52 -21.62
CA TYR A 350 -12.39 -14.32 -20.94
C TYR A 350 -11.21 -13.68 -21.68
N THR A 351 -10.36 -14.46 -22.36
CA THR A 351 -9.34 -13.92 -23.28
C THR A 351 -9.97 -13.14 -24.43
N GLN A 352 -11.09 -13.62 -24.97
CA GLN A 352 -11.82 -12.87 -26.00
C GLN A 352 -12.36 -11.55 -25.45
N ARG A 353 -13.07 -11.58 -24.32
CA ARG A 353 -13.65 -10.37 -23.69
C ARG A 353 -12.60 -9.37 -23.23
N ALA A 354 -11.40 -9.81 -22.86
CA ALA A 354 -10.30 -8.91 -22.57
C ALA A 354 -9.89 -8.01 -23.76
N GLY A 355 -10.29 -8.35 -24.99
CA GLY A 355 -10.08 -7.49 -26.17
C GLY A 355 -11.10 -6.36 -26.34
N ASN A 356 -12.14 -6.30 -25.50
CA ASN A 356 -13.29 -5.41 -25.67
C ASN A 356 -12.99 -3.92 -25.52
N TRP A 357 -11.87 -3.53 -24.91
CA TRP A 357 -11.45 -2.12 -24.81
C TRP A 357 -11.41 -1.40 -26.17
N LYS A 358 -11.10 -2.15 -27.25
CA LYS A 358 -11.08 -1.64 -28.63
C LYS A 358 -12.44 -1.16 -29.13
N ASN A 359 -13.54 -1.64 -28.55
CA ASN A 359 -14.89 -1.33 -28.99
C ASN A 359 -15.32 0.11 -28.70
N LEU A 360 -14.58 0.85 -27.86
CA LEU A 360 -14.90 2.23 -27.52
C LEU A 360 -13.96 3.26 -28.15
N ILE A 361 -13.07 2.87 -29.06
CA ILE A 361 -12.17 3.83 -29.70
C ILE A 361 -12.83 4.42 -30.93
N ASP A 362 -13.14 5.71 -30.86
CA ASP A 362 -13.49 6.51 -32.04
C ASP A 362 -12.21 6.96 -32.73
N TRP A 363 -11.83 6.26 -33.80
CA TRP A 363 -10.62 6.49 -34.59
C TRP A 363 -10.61 7.82 -35.36
N ASP A 364 -11.77 8.45 -35.54
CA ASP A 364 -11.89 9.73 -36.24
C ASP A 364 -11.78 10.92 -35.29
N LEU A 365 -12.04 10.73 -33.99
CA LEU A 365 -11.90 11.79 -33.00
C LEU A 365 -10.44 12.24 -32.89
N GLU A 366 -10.24 13.55 -33.00
CA GLU A 366 -8.94 14.21 -32.88
C GLU A 366 -8.86 15.03 -31.58
N SER A 367 -7.73 14.94 -30.88
CA SER A 367 -7.41 15.79 -29.74
C SER A 367 -5.90 15.96 -29.64
N MET A 368 -5.46 17.20 -29.42
CA MET A 368 -4.05 17.60 -29.28
C MET A 368 -3.13 17.07 -30.40
N GLY A 369 -3.64 16.98 -31.63
CA GLY A 369 -2.89 16.49 -32.80
C GLY A 369 -2.82 14.97 -32.96
N PHE A 370 -3.51 14.21 -32.11
CA PHE A 370 -3.62 12.76 -32.20
C PHE A 370 -5.04 12.33 -32.55
N LYS A 371 -5.20 11.18 -33.21
CA LYS A 371 -6.50 10.57 -33.52
C LYS A 371 -6.74 9.30 -32.72
N GLY A 372 -8.00 8.94 -32.52
CA GLY A 372 -8.40 7.70 -31.86
C GLY A 372 -8.46 7.84 -30.36
N PHE A 373 -9.64 8.08 -29.80
CA PHE A 373 -9.83 8.18 -28.35
C PHE A 373 -11.01 7.34 -27.86
N PRO A 374 -10.97 6.87 -26.61
CA PRO A 374 -12.13 6.29 -25.95
C PRO A 374 -13.30 7.27 -25.96
N GLN A 375 -14.46 6.83 -26.42
CA GLN A 375 -15.68 7.62 -26.46
C GLN A 375 -16.89 6.79 -26.00
N PRO A 376 -17.86 7.41 -25.30
CA PRO A 376 -19.11 6.75 -25.03
C PRO A 376 -19.79 6.29 -26.32
N ARG A 377 -20.43 5.12 -26.27
CA ARG A 377 -21.04 4.50 -27.44
C ARG A 377 -22.44 4.02 -27.10
N LEU A 378 -23.42 4.35 -27.93
CA LEU A 378 -24.80 3.91 -27.76
C LEU A 378 -24.95 2.41 -28.07
N ALA A 379 -26.05 1.79 -27.62
CA ALA A 379 -26.35 0.39 -27.92
C ALA A 379 -26.51 0.11 -29.43
N ASN A 380 -26.87 1.12 -30.22
CA ASN A 380 -26.93 1.04 -31.68
C ASN A 380 -25.58 1.26 -32.38
N SER A 381 -24.47 1.18 -31.64
CA SER A 381 -23.09 1.38 -32.11
C SER A 381 -22.66 2.80 -32.48
N THR A 382 -23.52 3.82 -32.36
CA THR A 382 -23.14 5.21 -32.62
C THR A 382 -22.30 5.80 -31.47
N PHE A 383 -21.17 6.43 -31.79
CA PHE A 383 -20.36 7.17 -30.81
C PHE A 383 -21.04 8.47 -30.38
N VAL A 384 -20.83 8.83 -29.12
CA VAL A 384 -21.27 10.07 -28.50
C VAL A 384 -20.04 10.86 -28.10
N PHE A 385 -20.02 12.13 -28.48
CA PHE A 385 -18.89 12.99 -28.21
C PHE A 385 -18.75 13.31 -26.71
N GLN A 386 -17.57 13.02 -26.17
CA GLN A 386 -17.02 13.52 -24.92
C GLN A 386 -15.65 14.12 -25.23
N ASN A 387 -15.38 15.34 -24.76
CA ASN A 387 -14.08 15.95 -24.95
C ASN A 387 -12.97 15.06 -24.34
N ALA A 388 -11.94 14.73 -25.11
CA ALA A 388 -10.90 13.80 -24.69
C ALA A 388 -10.06 14.30 -23.50
N THR A 389 -10.01 15.61 -23.24
CA THR A 389 -9.31 16.21 -22.09
C THR A 389 -10.21 16.43 -20.88
N LEU A 390 -11.51 16.14 -20.97
CA LEU A 390 -12.43 16.29 -19.84
C LEU A 390 -11.94 15.47 -18.64
N CYS A 391 -12.14 15.96 -17.42
CA CYS A 391 -11.69 15.30 -16.18
C CYS A 391 -10.17 15.28 -16.09
N SER A 392 -9.60 16.47 -16.33
CA SER A 392 -8.21 16.82 -16.09
C SER A 392 -8.13 18.29 -15.68
N ASP A 393 -6.95 18.72 -15.24
CA ASP A 393 -6.68 20.13 -14.90
C ASP A 393 -6.96 21.10 -16.05
N LEU A 394 -6.88 20.61 -17.29
CA LEU A 394 -7.16 21.42 -18.48
C LEU A 394 -8.65 21.65 -18.72
N ASN A 395 -9.51 20.77 -18.19
CA ASN A 395 -10.94 20.78 -18.52
C ASN A 395 -11.79 20.02 -17.50
N ASN A 396 -12.39 20.77 -16.57
CA ASN A 396 -13.40 20.29 -15.61
C ASN A 396 -12.96 19.00 -14.89
N PHE A 397 -11.95 19.13 -14.03
CA PHE A 397 -11.36 18.06 -13.23
C PHE A 397 -12.41 17.16 -12.56
N ASP A 398 -13.34 17.76 -11.80
CA ASP A 398 -14.37 17.02 -11.04
C ASP A 398 -15.53 16.47 -11.90
N GLY A 399 -15.49 16.66 -13.23
CA GLY A 399 -16.58 16.32 -14.15
C GLY A 399 -16.92 14.82 -14.22
N CYS A 400 -16.06 13.96 -13.70
CA CYS A 400 -16.14 12.49 -13.78
C CYS A 400 -16.30 11.81 -12.43
N TYR A 401 -16.68 12.54 -11.37
CA TYR A 401 -16.93 11.94 -10.06
C TYR A 401 -18.14 11.00 -10.04
N LEU A 402 -18.20 10.17 -9.00
CA LEU A 402 -19.26 9.18 -8.76
C LEU A 402 -20.60 9.86 -8.44
N ASN A 403 -21.32 10.32 -9.47
CA ASN A 403 -22.62 10.93 -9.29
C ASN A 403 -23.52 10.76 -10.55
N PRO A 404 -24.85 11.00 -10.44
CA PRO A 404 -25.78 10.86 -11.56
C PRO A 404 -25.51 11.77 -12.76
N SER A 405 -24.73 12.84 -12.58
CA SER A 405 -24.35 13.81 -13.61
C SER A 405 -22.89 13.66 -14.05
N GLY A 406 -22.17 12.66 -13.53
CA GLY A 406 -20.80 12.35 -13.92
C GLY A 406 -20.71 11.92 -15.38
N HIS A 407 -19.56 12.15 -16.00
CA HIS A 407 -19.32 11.80 -17.39
C HIS A 407 -18.91 10.33 -17.54
N GLU A 408 -18.44 9.95 -18.73
CA GLU A 408 -18.36 8.54 -19.14
C GLU A 408 -17.01 7.89 -18.83
N THR A 409 -16.04 8.65 -18.34
CA THR A 409 -14.85 8.15 -17.64
C THR A 409 -15.01 8.37 -16.13
N TYR A 410 -14.21 7.70 -15.31
CA TYR A 410 -14.24 7.85 -13.85
C TYR A 410 -12.91 8.42 -13.36
N GLU A 411 -12.97 9.61 -12.76
CA GLU A 411 -11.87 10.41 -12.16
C GLU A 411 -10.66 10.73 -13.07
N GLY A 412 -10.60 10.15 -14.27
CA GLY A 412 -9.61 10.44 -15.28
C GLY A 412 -10.20 10.81 -16.64
N SER A 413 -9.35 11.39 -17.48
CA SER A 413 -9.71 11.78 -18.85
C SER A 413 -9.72 10.61 -19.83
N PRO A 414 -10.43 10.70 -20.97
CA PRO A 414 -10.27 9.76 -22.08
C PRO A 414 -8.82 9.65 -22.58
N TRP A 415 -8.03 10.71 -22.44
CA TRP A 415 -6.58 10.70 -22.64
C TRP A 415 -5.88 9.67 -21.76
N LEU A 416 -6.18 9.66 -20.45
CA LEU A 416 -5.65 8.69 -19.50
C LEU A 416 -6.17 7.27 -19.80
N TYR A 417 -7.48 7.11 -19.95
CA TYR A 417 -8.09 5.78 -20.15
C TYR A 417 -7.66 5.07 -21.44
N LEU A 418 -7.22 5.80 -22.47
CA LEU A 418 -6.62 5.16 -23.65
C LEU A 418 -5.44 4.26 -23.29
N PHE A 419 -4.67 4.63 -22.26
CA PHE A 419 -3.49 3.89 -21.80
C PHE A 419 -3.81 2.83 -20.73
N TYR A 420 -5.07 2.72 -20.29
CA TYR A 420 -5.50 1.69 -19.33
C TYR A 420 -5.73 0.34 -20.01
N VAL A 421 -4.68 -0.21 -20.60
CA VAL A 421 -4.70 -1.55 -21.23
C VAL A 421 -3.55 -2.42 -20.70
N PRO A 422 -3.40 -2.54 -19.36
CA PRO A 422 -2.25 -3.19 -18.72
C PRO A 422 -1.95 -4.61 -19.22
N HIS A 423 -2.98 -5.32 -19.68
CA HIS A 423 -2.89 -6.69 -20.20
C HIS A 423 -2.52 -6.79 -21.69
N ASP A 424 -2.68 -5.73 -22.48
CA ASP A 424 -2.50 -5.78 -23.94
C ASP A 424 -1.85 -4.54 -24.54
N MET A 425 -0.80 -4.03 -23.89
CA MET A 425 -0.08 -2.84 -24.32
C MET A 425 0.56 -2.98 -25.70
N ALA A 426 1.08 -4.16 -26.08
CA ALA A 426 1.55 -4.38 -27.46
C ALA A 426 0.42 -4.21 -28.50
N GLY A 427 -0.80 -4.62 -28.14
CA GLY A 427 -1.99 -4.44 -28.97
C GLY A 427 -2.37 -2.97 -29.11
N LEU A 428 -2.23 -2.18 -28.03
CA LEU A 428 -2.40 -0.73 -28.06
C LEU A 428 -1.34 -0.05 -28.93
N VAL A 429 -0.05 -0.38 -28.74
CA VAL A 429 1.07 0.15 -29.54
C VAL A 429 0.82 -0.07 -31.03
N ALA A 430 0.43 -1.29 -31.42
CA ALA A 430 0.10 -1.61 -32.81
C ALA A 430 -1.10 -0.79 -33.32
N SER A 431 -2.15 -0.65 -32.50
CA SER A 431 -3.37 0.08 -32.88
C SER A 431 -3.13 1.59 -33.02
N LEU A 432 -2.14 2.14 -32.31
CA LEU A 432 -1.76 3.55 -32.39
C LEU A 432 -0.78 3.88 -33.52
N GLY A 433 -0.45 2.91 -34.38
CA GLY A 433 0.46 3.12 -35.52
C GLY A 433 1.92 2.80 -35.23
N GLY A 434 2.20 2.05 -34.15
CA GLY A 434 3.52 1.57 -33.80
C GLY A 434 4.22 2.41 -32.73
N ARG A 435 5.46 2.00 -32.43
CA ARG A 435 6.26 2.47 -31.29
C ARG A 435 6.42 4.00 -31.24
N GLU A 436 6.78 4.63 -32.36
CA GLU A 436 7.02 6.08 -32.41
C GLU A 436 5.75 6.89 -32.13
N ALA A 437 4.63 6.53 -32.77
CA ALA A 437 3.36 7.22 -32.57
C ALA A 437 2.84 7.04 -31.13
N TYR A 438 2.96 5.83 -30.60
CA TYR A 438 2.67 5.51 -29.20
C TYR A 438 3.51 6.35 -28.22
N LEU A 439 4.83 6.37 -28.39
CA LEU A 439 5.76 7.10 -27.51
C LEU A 439 5.52 8.60 -27.57
N SER A 440 5.31 9.17 -28.78
CA SER A 440 4.98 10.58 -28.93
C SER A 440 3.70 10.94 -28.17
N ARG A 441 2.70 10.06 -28.21
CA ARG A 441 1.41 10.27 -27.54
C ARG A 441 1.52 10.14 -26.03
N LEU A 442 2.25 9.14 -25.52
CA LEU A 442 2.51 8.99 -24.10
C LEU A 442 3.32 10.17 -23.55
N HIS A 443 4.30 10.67 -24.32
CA HIS A 443 5.04 11.87 -23.98
C HIS A 443 4.12 13.10 -23.90
N THR A 444 3.17 13.26 -24.83
CA THR A 444 2.16 14.32 -24.75
C THR A 444 1.29 14.18 -23.51
N LEU A 445 0.86 12.97 -23.14
CA LEU A 445 0.08 12.73 -21.91
C LEU A 445 0.82 13.31 -20.69
N HIS A 446 2.10 12.97 -20.50
CA HIS A 446 2.91 13.42 -19.36
C HIS A 446 3.26 14.92 -19.34
N ASN A 447 3.28 15.59 -20.50
CA ASN A 447 3.82 16.95 -20.63
C ASN A 447 2.78 18.03 -20.99
N SER A 448 1.52 17.65 -21.22
CA SER A 448 0.47 18.58 -21.66
C SER A 448 -0.35 19.20 -20.54
N GLY A 449 -0.29 18.63 -19.33
CA GLY A 449 -1.18 18.99 -18.21
C GLY A 449 -2.49 18.21 -18.16
N VAL A 450 -2.73 17.27 -19.09
CA VAL A 450 -3.95 16.44 -19.08
C VAL A 450 -3.90 15.29 -18.06
N LEU A 451 -2.70 14.94 -17.57
CA LEU A 451 -2.46 13.84 -16.65
C LEU A 451 -2.24 14.38 -15.24
N TYR A 452 -3.12 13.99 -14.32
CA TYR A 452 -2.96 14.19 -12.89
C TYR A 452 -2.43 12.89 -12.27
N MET A 453 -1.28 12.95 -11.58
CA MET A 453 -0.61 11.78 -11.01
C MET A 453 -0.98 11.53 -9.53
N GLY A 454 -1.92 12.30 -8.97
CA GLY A 454 -2.42 12.09 -7.61
C GLY A 454 -3.62 11.15 -7.52
N ASP A 455 -3.92 10.42 -8.59
CA ASP A 455 -5.08 9.53 -8.73
C ASP A 455 -4.64 8.19 -9.37
N GLU A 456 -5.27 7.07 -9.03
CA GLU A 456 -4.60 5.77 -9.14
C GLU A 456 -4.48 5.24 -10.56
N GLN A 457 -5.39 5.62 -11.45
CA GLN A 457 -5.36 5.15 -12.83
C GLN A 457 -4.15 5.73 -13.59
N ALA A 458 -3.54 6.81 -13.06
CA ALA A 458 -2.36 7.45 -13.62
C ALA A 458 -1.03 6.75 -13.28
N PHE A 459 -0.93 6.04 -12.15
CA PHE A 459 0.35 5.52 -11.64
C PHE A 459 1.11 4.65 -12.64
N LEU A 460 0.39 3.74 -13.32
CA LEU A 460 0.97 2.83 -14.29
C LEU A 460 1.60 3.57 -15.48
N THR A 461 1.09 4.75 -15.85
CA THR A 461 1.52 5.50 -17.04
C THR A 461 3.01 5.83 -17.03
N ALA A 462 3.58 6.10 -15.85
CA ALA A 462 5.01 6.36 -15.67
C ALA A 462 5.88 5.17 -16.14
N PHE A 463 5.35 3.95 -16.12
CA PHE A 463 6.06 2.73 -16.50
C PHE A 463 5.77 2.29 -17.94
N LEU A 464 4.82 2.90 -18.64
CA LEU A 464 4.38 2.40 -19.94
C LEU A 464 5.41 2.58 -21.07
N TYR A 465 6.44 3.42 -20.88
CA TYR A 465 7.57 3.50 -21.82
C TYR A 465 8.33 2.18 -21.98
N HIS A 466 8.21 1.25 -21.03
CA HIS A 466 8.75 -0.11 -21.14
C HIS A 466 8.20 -0.86 -22.36
N TYR A 467 6.91 -0.69 -22.68
CA TYR A 467 6.28 -1.30 -23.86
C TYR A 467 6.68 -0.60 -25.17
N GLY A 468 7.16 0.64 -25.09
CA GLY A 468 7.77 1.34 -26.21
C GLY A 468 9.27 1.06 -26.37
N GLY A 469 9.87 0.17 -25.57
CA GLY A 469 11.30 -0.11 -25.60
C GLY A 469 12.15 1.09 -25.17
N ARG A 470 11.64 1.93 -24.26
CA ARG A 470 12.31 3.12 -23.72
C ARG A 470 12.27 3.15 -22.19
N PRO A 471 12.72 2.10 -21.47
CA PRO A 471 12.64 2.04 -20.01
C PRO A 471 13.40 3.18 -19.30
N GLY A 472 14.42 3.76 -19.95
CA GLY A 472 15.11 4.95 -19.45
C GLY A 472 14.18 6.16 -19.26
N LEU A 473 13.15 6.30 -20.10
CA LEU A 473 12.14 7.35 -19.91
C LEU A 473 11.23 7.08 -18.71
N SER A 474 10.92 5.83 -18.39
CA SER A 474 10.22 5.50 -17.14
C SER A 474 11.03 5.84 -15.89
N ALA A 475 12.35 5.57 -15.91
CA ALA A 475 13.24 6.02 -14.86
C ALA A 475 13.23 7.56 -14.74
N LYS A 476 13.32 8.27 -15.87
CA LYS A 476 13.23 9.73 -15.89
C LYS A 476 11.90 10.27 -15.33
N GLU A 477 10.76 9.70 -15.73
CA GLU A 477 9.45 10.14 -15.27
C GLU A 477 9.26 9.90 -13.77
N THR A 478 9.65 8.75 -13.26
CA THR A 478 9.56 8.46 -11.82
C THR A 478 10.47 9.37 -10.98
N HIS A 479 11.70 9.62 -11.44
CA HIS A 479 12.61 10.60 -10.82
C HIS A 479 12.14 12.06 -10.97
N ARG A 480 11.23 12.36 -11.89
CA ARG A 480 10.56 13.65 -11.98
C ARG A 480 9.39 13.74 -11.01
N TYR A 481 8.48 12.77 -11.05
CA TYR A 481 7.23 12.80 -10.31
C TYR A 481 7.45 12.66 -8.80
N ILE A 482 8.25 11.70 -8.35
CA ILE A 482 8.38 11.42 -6.92
C ILE A 482 8.87 12.65 -6.14
N PRO A 483 10.02 13.27 -6.49
CA PRO A 483 10.51 14.43 -5.75
C PRO A 483 9.65 15.69 -5.92
N SER A 484 8.81 15.74 -6.96
CA SER A 484 7.94 16.91 -7.22
C SER A 484 6.61 16.87 -6.46
N MET A 485 6.15 15.69 -6.04
CA MET A 485 4.82 15.50 -5.45
C MET A 485 4.85 14.92 -4.05
N PHE A 486 5.98 14.31 -3.64
CA PHE A 486 6.10 13.62 -2.36
C PHE A 486 7.21 14.21 -1.51
N ASN A 487 6.93 14.42 -0.23
CA ASN A 487 7.89 14.88 0.77
C ASN A 487 7.48 14.42 2.17
N ASP A 488 8.28 14.78 3.17
CA ASP A 488 8.12 14.39 4.58
C ASP A 488 7.34 15.43 5.41
N THR A 489 6.59 16.32 4.76
CA THR A 489 5.72 17.29 5.44
C THR A 489 4.29 16.77 5.57
N ILE A 490 3.47 17.48 6.35
CA ILE A 490 2.04 17.16 6.51
C ILE A 490 1.25 17.21 5.19
N GLU A 491 1.69 18.00 4.21
CA GLU A 491 1.11 18.07 2.85
C GLU A 491 1.91 17.19 1.86
N GLY A 492 2.59 16.16 2.36
CA GLY A 492 3.58 15.37 1.62
C GLY A 492 3.05 14.39 0.59
N ILE A 493 1.74 14.39 0.30
CA ILE A 493 1.12 13.58 -0.75
C ILE A 493 0.19 14.45 -1.61
N PRO A 494 0.05 14.17 -2.93
CA PRO A 494 -0.61 15.07 -3.88
C PRO A 494 -2.14 15.00 -3.88
N GLY A 495 -2.72 14.06 -3.14
CA GLY A 495 -4.14 13.74 -3.08
C GLY A 495 -4.36 12.66 -2.03
N ASN A 496 -5.51 12.01 -2.07
CA ASN A 496 -5.86 10.93 -1.15
C ASN A 496 -4.78 9.83 -1.13
N ASP A 497 -4.52 9.26 0.05
CA ASP A 497 -3.66 8.07 0.12
C ASP A 497 -4.36 6.80 -0.42
N ASP A 498 -5.69 6.82 -0.47
CA ASP A 498 -6.56 5.76 -1.00
C ASP A 498 -6.20 4.36 -0.46
N SER A 499 -6.23 4.25 0.86
CA SER A 499 -5.87 3.01 1.58
C SER A 499 -4.47 2.49 1.27
N GLY A 500 -3.53 3.41 1.01
CA GLY A 500 -2.13 3.11 0.72
C GLY A 500 -1.81 2.94 -0.76
N ALA A 501 -2.71 3.22 -1.69
CA ALA A 501 -2.44 3.14 -3.12
C ALA A 501 -1.35 4.13 -3.53
N THR A 502 -1.47 5.38 -3.10
CA THR A 502 -0.49 6.45 -3.33
C THR A 502 0.86 6.11 -2.69
N GLY A 503 0.86 5.70 -1.41
CA GLY A 503 2.07 5.21 -0.74
C GLY A 503 2.72 4.02 -1.45
N THR A 504 1.93 3.10 -2.00
CA THR A 504 2.41 1.93 -2.75
C THR A 504 3.10 2.34 -4.05
N PHE A 505 2.58 3.37 -4.75
CA PHE A 505 3.23 3.90 -5.95
C PHE A 505 4.64 4.41 -5.66
N VAL A 506 4.81 5.20 -4.60
CA VAL A 506 6.12 5.70 -4.18
C VAL A 506 7.02 4.56 -3.75
N PHE A 507 6.51 3.66 -2.89
CA PHE A 507 7.27 2.54 -2.34
C PHE A 507 7.89 1.69 -3.45
N PHE A 508 7.08 1.15 -4.36
CA PHE A 508 7.55 0.30 -5.45
C PHE A 508 8.52 1.04 -6.38
N SER A 509 8.20 2.27 -6.78
CA SER A 509 9.08 3.09 -7.60
C SER A 509 10.47 3.27 -6.95
N MET A 510 10.52 3.56 -5.64
CA MET A 510 11.78 3.70 -4.91
C MET A 510 12.55 2.38 -4.77
N LEU A 511 11.86 1.23 -4.72
CA LEU A 511 12.50 -0.09 -4.75
C LEU A 511 13.14 -0.43 -6.12
N GLY A 512 12.85 0.36 -7.16
CA GLY A 512 13.35 0.11 -8.52
C GLY A 512 12.46 -0.82 -9.34
N ILE A 513 11.24 -1.10 -8.90
CA ILE A 513 10.35 -2.06 -9.53
C ILE A 513 8.89 -1.62 -9.42
N PHE A 514 8.08 -1.82 -10.46
CA PHE A 514 6.64 -1.53 -10.36
C PHE A 514 5.79 -2.67 -10.90
N PRO A 515 4.83 -3.21 -10.14
CA PRO A 515 4.01 -4.32 -10.57
C PRO A 515 3.03 -3.87 -11.66
N ASN A 516 2.98 -4.61 -12.77
CA ASN A 516 1.79 -4.64 -13.60
C ASN A 516 0.86 -5.68 -12.97
N ALA A 517 -0.14 -5.22 -12.22
CA ALA A 517 -1.00 -6.09 -11.43
C ALA A 517 -1.69 -7.16 -12.30
N GLY A 518 -2.22 -8.22 -11.67
CA GLY A 518 -2.94 -9.30 -12.36
C GLY A 518 -2.06 -10.27 -13.17
N GLN A 519 -0.74 -10.03 -13.20
CA GLN A 519 0.25 -10.84 -13.91
C GLN A 519 1.60 -10.82 -13.18
N SER A 520 2.45 -11.79 -13.48
CA SER A 520 3.80 -11.92 -12.90
C SER A 520 4.82 -11.01 -13.59
N VAL A 521 4.53 -9.70 -13.67
CA VAL A 521 5.38 -8.72 -14.37
C VAL A 521 5.68 -7.53 -13.47
N TYR A 522 6.97 -7.25 -13.29
CA TYR A 522 7.46 -6.05 -12.61
C TYR A 522 8.34 -5.26 -13.57
N PHE A 523 7.99 -4.01 -13.88
CA PHE A 523 8.83 -3.11 -14.66
C PHE A 523 10.08 -2.75 -13.89
N ILE A 524 11.22 -2.62 -14.55
CA ILE A 524 12.51 -2.33 -13.91
C ILE A 524 12.90 -0.88 -14.15
N ILE A 525 13.16 -0.17 -13.06
CA ILE A 525 13.92 1.09 -13.07
C ILE A 525 15.07 0.99 -12.05
N PRO A 526 16.08 1.86 -12.08
CA PRO A 526 17.06 1.92 -11.00
C PRO A 526 16.36 2.23 -9.66
N PRO A 527 16.67 1.52 -8.56
CA PRO A 527 16.20 1.92 -7.25
C PRO A 527 16.72 3.31 -6.87
N PHE A 528 15.98 3.99 -6.01
CA PHE A 528 16.37 5.28 -5.42
C PHE A 528 17.47 5.12 -4.35
N PHE A 529 17.97 3.90 -4.16
CA PHE A 529 18.99 3.55 -3.20
C PHE A 529 20.17 2.85 -3.89
N PRO A 530 21.37 2.83 -3.27
CA PRO A 530 22.50 2.05 -3.78
C PRO A 530 22.17 0.55 -3.93
N SER A 531 21.35 0.02 -3.01
CA SER A 531 20.85 -1.35 -3.06
C SER A 531 19.61 -1.52 -2.20
N VAL A 532 18.72 -2.40 -2.65
CA VAL A 532 17.50 -2.82 -1.96
C VAL A 532 17.51 -4.35 -1.86
N SER A 533 17.09 -4.89 -0.71
CA SER A 533 16.98 -6.34 -0.51
C SER A 533 15.64 -6.71 0.10
N ILE A 534 14.95 -7.67 -0.53
CA ILE A 534 13.62 -8.14 -0.14
C ILE A 534 13.73 -9.61 0.25
N LYS A 535 13.36 -9.94 1.48
CA LYS A 535 13.31 -11.32 1.96
C LYS A 535 11.90 -11.86 1.79
N SER A 536 11.74 -12.93 1.02
CA SER A 536 10.47 -13.61 0.88
C SER A 536 10.09 -14.30 2.19
N SER A 537 8.90 -13.98 2.71
CA SER A 537 8.31 -14.70 3.85
C SER A 537 7.92 -16.13 3.50
N GLN A 538 7.71 -16.42 2.21
CA GLN A 538 7.29 -17.75 1.72
C GLN A 538 8.47 -18.72 1.62
N THR A 539 9.60 -18.26 1.07
CA THR A 539 10.76 -19.14 0.79
C THR A 539 11.95 -18.86 1.70
N GLY A 540 11.94 -17.75 2.45
CA GLY A 540 13.05 -17.28 3.26
C GLY A 540 14.24 -16.74 2.46
N LYS A 541 14.19 -16.81 1.13
CA LYS A 541 15.25 -16.36 0.23
C LYS A 541 15.22 -14.84 0.07
N THR A 542 16.36 -14.27 -0.29
CA THR A 542 16.53 -12.82 -0.46
C THR A 542 16.82 -12.48 -1.91
N ALA A 543 16.02 -11.58 -2.46
CA ALA A 543 16.24 -10.95 -3.76
C ALA A 543 16.85 -9.56 -3.53
N THR A 544 17.94 -9.25 -4.21
CA THR A 544 18.67 -7.99 -4.08
C THR A 544 18.74 -7.28 -5.43
N ILE A 545 18.37 -6.01 -5.44
CA ILE A 545 18.55 -5.09 -6.57
C ILE A 545 19.67 -4.11 -6.20
N ARG A 546 20.65 -3.90 -7.09
CA ARG A 546 21.85 -3.10 -6.82
C ARG A 546 22.20 -2.17 -7.96
N ASN A 547 22.54 -0.93 -7.62
CA ASN A 547 23.10 0.06 -8.52
C ASN A 547 24.63 0.12 -8.40
N VAL A 548 25.30 -0.10 -9.53
CA VAL A 548 26.72 0.24 -9.76
C VAL A 548 26.75 1.62 -10.39
N ASN A 549 27.63 2.49 -9.89
CA ASN A 549 27.66 3.93 -10.19
C ASN A 549 26.41 4.67 -9.70
N PHE A 550 25.85 4.26 -8.54
CA PHE A 550 24.78 5.01 -7.89
C PHE A 550 25.18 6.47 -7.68
N ASP A 551 24.22 7.35 -7.92
CA ASP A 551 24.38 8.79 -7.81
C ASP A 551 23.23 9.37 -6.98
N PRO A 552 23.50 9.88 -5.76
CA PRO A 552 22.47 10.40 -4.88
C PRO A 552 21.84 11.71 -5.38
N SER A 553 22.41 12.40 -6.37
CA SER A 553 21.75 13.53 -7.04
C SER A 553 20.77 13.09 -8.13
N TYR A 554 20.72 11.80 -8.44
CA TYR A 554 19.89 11.21 -9.49
C TYR A 554 20.13 11.82 -10.89
N GLU A 555 21.36 12.22 -11.21
CA GLU A 555 21.74 12.53 -12.60
C GLU A 555 22.02 11.24 -13.39
N LYS A 556 22.47 10.17 -12.72
CA LYS A 556 22.68 8.84 -13.32
C LYS A 556 21.50 7.91 -13.06
N VAL A 557 20.44 8.06 -13.85
CA VAL A 557 19.19 7.27 -13.73
C VAL A 557 18.95 6.30 -14.89
N TYR A 558 19.90 6.19 -15.82
CA TYR A 558 19.74 5.34 -17.00
C TYR A 558 20.57 4.06 -16.88
N ILE A 559 19.90 2.91 -16.96
CA ILE A 559 20.55 1.59 -16.96
C ILE A 559 21.34 1.43 -18.27
N GLN A 560 22.65 1.23 -18.15
CA GLN A 560 23.56 0.99 -19.27
C GLN A 560 23.72 -0.52 -19.55
N SER A 561 23.66 -1.33 -18.50
CA SER A 561 23.69 -2.79 -18.59
C SER A 561 23.14 -3.39 -17.30
N ALA A 562 22.60 -4.61 -17.37
CA ALA A 562 22.16 -5.35 -16.20
C ALA A 562 22.73 -6.78 -16.16
N ARG A 563 22.92 -7.31 -14.96
CA ARG A 563 23.27 -8.70 -14.70
C ARG A 563 22.33 -9.32 -13.70
N LEU A 564 21.75 -10.48 -14.04
CA LEU A 564 20.98 -11.31 -13.12
C LEU A 564 21.85 -12.51 -12.73
N ASN A 565 22.20 -12.60 -11.44
CA ASN A 565 23.07 -13.63 -10.88
C ASN A 565 24.39 -13.76 -11.65
N GLY A 566 24.98 -12.62 -12.02
CA GLY A 566 26.24 -12.52 -12.75
C GLY A 566 26.16 -12.78 -14.25
N ARG A 567 24.98 -13.09 -14.80
CA ARG A 567 24.75 -13.29 -16.24
C ARG A 567 24.11 -12.07 -16.86
N ASP A 568 24.46 -11.76 -18.11
CA ASP A 568 23.86 -10.64 -18.84
C ASP A 568 22.33 -10.76 -18.87
N TYR A 569 21.66 -9.66 -18.52
CA TYR A 569 20.21 -9.56 -18.46
C TYR A 569 19.75 -8.33 -19.24
N ARG A 570 18.77 -8.50 -20.14
CA ARG A 570 18.33 -7.41 -21.04
C ARG A 570 16.84 -7.10 -21.00
N LYS A 571 16.01 -7.99 -20.46
CA LYS A 571 14.58 -7.71 -20.30
C LYS A 571 14.40 -6.48 -19.40
N ASN A 572 13.53 -5.57 -19.80
CA ASN A 572 13.24 -4.37 -19.03
C ASN A 572 12.20 -4.60 -17.91
N TRP A 573 11.89 -5.86 -17.64
CA TRP A 573 10.98 -6.31 -16.61
C TRP A 573 11.54 -7.56 -15.93
N ILE A 574 10.99 -7.95 -14.78
CA ILE A 574 11.31 -9.18 -14.08
C ILE A 574 10.05 -9.92 -13.65
N ASP A 575 10.15 -11.25 -13.59
CA ASP A 575 9.07 -12.13 -13.19
C ASP A 575 9.01 -12.28 -11.65
N HIS A 576 7.83 -12.58 -11.10
CA HIS A 576 7.64 -12.76 -9.66
C HIS A 576 8.56 -13.82 -9.04
N SER A 577 8.95 -14.84 -9.81
CA SER A 577 9.90 -15.89 -9.40
C SER A 577 11.22 -15.33 -8.87
N PHE A 578 11.67 -14.15 -9.30
CA PHE A 578 12.87 -13.51 -8.75
C PHE A 578 12.80 -13.31 -7.23
N PHE A 579 11.64 -12.92 -6.71
CA PHE A 579 11.45 -12.70 -5.26
C PHE A 579 11.31 -14.02 -4.51
N LEU A 580 10.79 -15.07 -5.14
CA LEU A 580 10.66 -16.39 -4.54
C LEU A 580 11.99 -17.17 -4.54
N GLU A 581 12.75 -17.06 -5.62
CA GLU A 581 14.03 -17.76 -5.81
C GLU A 581 15.21 -17.02 -5.19
N GLY A 582 15.07 -15.71 -4.96
CA GLY A 582 16.15 -14.84 -4.54
C GLY A 582 17.19 -14.64 -5.65
N GLY A 583 18.24 -13.91 -5.32
CA GLY A 583 19.33 -13.63 -6.25
C GLY A 583 19.72 -12.16 -6.27
N MET A 584 20.56 -11.79 -7.24
CA MET A 584 21.08 -10.43 -7.40
C MET A 584 20.81 -9.93 -8.81
N LEU A 585 20.06 -8.84 -8.91
CA LEU A 585 19.90 -8.04 -10.11
C LEU A 585 20.75 -6.77 -9.97
N GLU A 586 21.78 -6.65 -10.79
CA GLU A 586 22.74 -5.56 -10.75
C GLU A 586 22.62 -4.68 -11.99
N PHE A 587 22.58 -3.37 -11.81
CA PHE A 587 22.55 -2.37 -12.88
C PHE A 587 23.84 -1.55 -12.88
N VAL A 588 24.35 -1.21 -14.05
CA VAL A 588 25.37 -0.16 -14.23
C VAL A 588 24.67 1.09 -14.71
N LEU A 589 24.76 2.20 -13.97
CA LEU A 589 24.06 3.45 -14.29
C LEU A 589 24.93 4.44 -15.06
N GLY A 590 24.26 5.30 -15.85
CA GLY A 590 24.84 6.39 -16.63
C GLY A 590 23.88 7.57 -16.76
N THR A 591 24.36 8.67 -17.35
CA THR A 591 23.66 9.96 -17.46
C THR A 591 22.79 10.10 -18.72
N GLU A 592 22.88 9.16 -19.66
CA GLU A 592 22.15 9.18 -20.93
C GLU A 592 21.44 7.82 -21.15
N GLU A 593 20.34 7.83 -21.89
CA GLU A 593 19.66 6.59 -22.29
C GLU A 593 20.60 5.66 -23.06
N SER A 594 20.41 4.36 -22.86
CA SER A 594 21.20 3.30 -23.50
C SER A 594 20.32 2.36 -24.33
N GLU A 595 20.97 1.41 -25.00
CA GLU A 595 20.30 0.33 -25.75
C GLU A 595 19.83 -0.84 -24.87
N TRP A 596 19.92 -0.73 -23.54
CA TRP A 596 19.43 -1.77 -22.62
C TRP A 596 17.89 -1.80 -22.60
N GLY A 597 17.30 -2.97 -22.80
CA GLY A 597 15.85 -3.14 -22.67
C GLY A 597 15.01 -2.54 -23.81
N THR A 598 15.61 -2.33 -24.99
CA THR A 598 14.97 -1.64 -26.13
C THR A 598 14.46 -2.58 -27.22
N ARG A 599 14.90 -3.85 -27.23
CA ARG A 599 14.56 -4.83 -28.29
C ARG A 599 13.18 -5.42 -28.06
N ASP A 600 12.56 -5.92 -29.13
CA ASP A 600 11.22 -6.52 -29.06
C ASP A 600 11.17 -7.72 -28.10
N GLU A 601 12.24 -8.53 -28.02
CA GLU A 601 12.35 -9.64 -27.07
C GLU A 601 12.60 -9.23 -25.61
N ASP A 602 13.00 -7.97 -25.37
CA ASP A 602 13.29 -7.43 -24.05
C ASP A 602 12.05 -6.79 -23.40
N LEU A 603 10.99 -6.56 -24.18
CA LEU A 603 9.77 -5.88 -23.73
C LEU A 603 8.94 -6.76 -22.78
N PRO A 604 8.08 -6.15 -21.94
CA PRO A 604 7.17 -6.89 -21.09
C PRO A 604 6.13 -7.64 -21.93
N PRO A 605 5.61 -8.78 -21.43
CA PRO A 605 4.63 -9.55 -22.16
C PRO A 605 3.31 -8.78 -22.33
N SER A 606 2.54 -9.19 -23.33
CA SER A 606 1.20 -8.70 -23.59
C SER A 606 0.35 -9.83 -24.14
N LYS A 607 -0.95 -9.79 -23.88
CA LYS A 607 -1.92 -10.76 -24.41
C LYS A 607 -1.76 -10.98 -25.92
N SER A 608 -1.63 -9.91 -26.71
CA SER A 608 -1.50 -10.00 -28.18
C SER A 608 -0.19 -10.60 -28.68
N THR A 609 0.86 -10.68 -27.85
CA THR A 609 2.15 -11.28 -28.23
C THR A 609 2.27 -12.74 -27.79
N GLY A 610 1.22 -13.31 -27.19
CA GLY A 610 1.13 -14.74 -26.88
C GLY A 610 1.99 -15.21 -25.69
N LEU A 611 2.63 -14.28 -24.98
CA LEU A 611 3.36 -14.55 -23.75
C LEU A 611 2.41 -14.45 -22.55
N PHE A 612 1.70 -15.54 -22.26
CA PHE A 612 0.95 -15.67 -21.00
C PHE A 612 1.89 -16.31 -19.98
N LEU A 613 2.35 -15.52 -19.02
CA LEU A 613 3.10 -16.03 -17.88
C LEU A 613 2.07 -16.64 -16.93
N GLY A 614 1.92 -17.97 -16.97
CA GLY A 614 1.12 -18.66 -15.98
C GLY A 614 1.52 -18.20 -14.57
N LEU A 615 0.51 -17.86 -13.76
CA LEU A 615 0.65 -17.39 -12.38
C LEU A 615 1.52 -18.32 -11.52
#